data_AF-A1ZF37-F1
#
_entry.id   AF-A1ZF37-F1
#
_cell.length_a   1.000
_cell.length_b   1.000
_cell.length_c   1.000
_cell.angle_alpha   90.00
_cell.angle_beta   90.00
_cell.angle_gamma   90.00
#
_symmetry.space_group_name_H-M   'P 1'
#
loop_
_entity.id
_entity.type
_entity.pdbx_description
1 polymer ?
#
loop_
_entity_poly.entity_id
_entity_poly.type
_entity_poly.pdbx_seq_one_letter_code
_entity_poly.pdbx_strand_id
1 'polypeptide(L)'
;MLFTGQAYAQKFKPGFVVTQQGKKVTGLIKQSTVIGGSISCTFKTSEEGNPKTYAPHELKGYGYDKATIYESHTVRFLDVVTQQQTVDTLFVEVLVKGKGSLYHFKDNRPTSKLKPWQSNHHFYVQKDNGDLQELKVKGAYVYSGGLKRVKRIKTYLGTLNALFSDCPAVKSLINNERVQLRKYSLMQFISSYNQCTGGEQIIEGKSADLTSQFGLAIQYASSTIKFSGSISDRLNSSTSQGVAFGIYYLFSLDRNNRLFGQVELNYSAQKYAISHKDALSHSSQWDLGVAQIPIVLRYATSNPKEQLFVGAGINFDFRLSMRETLSESYQINAHTASIGASTESFRGTSSGIIIETGFLTKIGKTSRVELSVRYNRNAGFLLDRQAPTRIISFRVGLGF
;
A
#
# COMPACT_ATOMS: atom_id res chain seq x y z
N MET A 1 19.29 18.33 27.38
CA MET A 1 19.32 17.30 26.31
C MET A 1 19.26 18.01 24.97
N LEU A 2 20.41 18.10 24.29
CA LEU A 2 20.51 18.68 22.95
C LEU A 2 20.07 17.62 21.94
N PHE A 3 19.00 17.91 21.19
CA PHE A 3 18.61 17.12 20.03
C PHE A 3 19.63 17.39 18.91
N THR A 4 20.61 16.51 18.77
CA THR A 4 21.45 16.45 17.58
C THR A 4 20.56 16.05 16.40
N GLY A 5 20.41 16.96 15.44
CA GLY A 5 19.69 16.72 14.20
C GLY A 5 20.26 15.50 13.49
N GLN A 6 19.40 14.50 13.25
CA GLN A 6 19.74 13.38 12.39
C GLN A 6 19.98 13.94 10.98
N ALA A 7 21.25 13.99 10.59
CA ALA A 7 21.61 14.10 9.19
C ALA A 7 20.92 12.96 8.44
N TYR A 8 20.14 13.29 7.41
CA TYR A 8 19.51 12.32 6.52
C TYR A 8 20.60 11.48 5.85
N ALA A 9 20.97 10.36 6.46
CA ALA A 9 21.92 9.42 5.89
C ALA A 9 21.38 8.95 4.53
N GLN A 10 22.09 9.30 3.46
CA GLN A 10 21.79 8.83 2.11
C GLN A 10 21.95 7.31 2.10
N LYS A 11 20.83 6.58 1.94
CA LYS A 11 20.82 5.13 2.07
C LYS A 11 21.50 4.48 0.86
N PHE A 12 22.56 3.74 1.12
CA PHE A 12 23.14 2.80 0.17
C PHE A 12 22.36 1.48 0.20
N LYS A 13 22.29 0.79 -0.94
CA LYS A 13 21.62 -0.51 -1.09
C LYS A 13 22.54 -1.50 -1.81
N PRO A 14 22.45 -2.80 -1.50
CA PRO A 14 23.14 -3.84 -2.26
C PRO A 14 22.83 -3.75 -3.76
N GLY A 15 23.87 -3.88 -4.57
CA GLY A 15 23.79 -3.79 -6.02
C GLY A 15 25.12 -4.06 -6.69
N PHE A 16 25.22 -3.69 -7.96
CA PHE A 16 26.40 -3.94 -8.78
C PHE A 16 26.59 -2.87 -9.85
N VAL A 17 27.84 -2.71 -10.29
CA VAL A 17 28.21 -1.98 -11.49
C VAL A 17 28.76 -2.94 -12.54
N VAL A 18 28.57 -2.62 -13.81
CA VAL A 18 29.14 -3.34 -14.95
C VAL A 18 30.15 -2.42 -15.62
N THR A 19 31.43 -2.79 -15.54
CA THR A 19 32.53 -2.04 -16.17
C THR A 19 32.42 -2.04 -17.69
N GLN A 20 33.16 -1.17 -18.37
CA GLN A 20 33.21 -1.16 -19.84
C GLN A 20 33.69 -2.50 -20.44
N GLN A 21 34.55 -3.22 -19.72
CA GLN A 21 35.01 -4.56 -20.08
C GLN A 21 33.94 -5.65 -19.86
N GLY A 22 32.77 -5.29 -19.32
CA GLY A 22 31.68 -6.24 -19.03
C GLY A 22 31.84 -6.98 -17.70
N LYS A 23 32.88 -6.69 -16.92
CA LYS A 23 33.05 -7.28 -15.58
C LYS A 23 32.01 -6.68 -14.63
N LYS A 24 31.22 -7.56 -13.99
CA LYS A 24 30.29 -7.21 -12.90
C LYS A 24 31.05 -7.10 -11.58
N VAL A 25 30.85 -6.00 -10.86
CA VAL A 25 31.42 -5.75 -9.54
C VAL A 25 30.30 -5.47 -8.56
N THR A 26 30.15 -6.32 -7.55
CA THR A 26 29.12 -6.20 -6.51
C THR A 26 29.56 -5.24 -5.41
N GLY A 27 28.60 -4.57 -4.78
CA GLY A 27 28.84 -3.63 -3.70
C GLY A 27 27.56 -2.89 -3.31
N LEU A 28 27.68 -1.61 -3.00
CA LEU A 28 26.61 -0.78 -2.46
C LEU A 28 26.42 0.46 -3.32
N ILE A 29 25.17 0.69 -3.75
CA ILE A 29 24.78 1.83 -4.59
C ILE A 29 23.94 2.80 -3.79
N LYS A 30 24.30 4.09 -3.85
CA LYS A 30 23.51 5.16 -3.26
C LYS A 30 22.15 5.24 -3.95
N GLN A 31 21.07 5.19 -3.18
CA GLN A 31 19.73 5.31 -3.73
C GLN A 31 19.51 6.71 -4.31
N SER A 32 19.24 6.77 -5.62
CA SER A 32 18.97 8.01 -6.36
C SER A 32 17.51 8.11 -6.81
N THR A 33 17.09 9.31 -7.18
CA THR A 33 15.84 9.49 -7.94
C THR A 33 15.98 8.90 -9.35
N VAL A 34 14.88 8.66 -10.05
CA VAL A 34 14.92 8.15 -11.44
C VAL A 34 15.79 9.05 -12.34
N ILE A 35 15.63 10.36 -12.21
CA ILE A 35 16.40 11.36 -12.96
C ILE A 35 17.89 11.31 -12.56
N GLY A 36 18.18 11.35 -11.25
CA GLY A 36 19.57 11.34 -10.77
C GLY A 36 20.31 10.06 -11.15
N GLY A 37 19.61 8.94 -11.12
CA GLY A 37 20.13 7.63 -11.55
C GLY A 37 20.43 7.57 -13.05
N SER A 38 19.79 8.40 -13.88
CA SER A 38 20.10 8.46 -15.31
C SER A 38 21.39 9.22 -15.62
N ILE A 39 21.84 10.08 -14.72
CA ILE A 39 23.00 10.97 -14.92
C ILE A 39 24.25 10.39 -14.25
N SER A 40 24.10 9.72 -13.11
CA SER A 40 25.25 9.19 -12.37
C SER A 40 24.88 8.03 -11.44
N CYS A 41 25.88 7.23 -11.10
CA CYS A 41 25.79 6.15 -10.12
C CYS A 41 26.89 6.32 -9.08
N THR A 42 26.53 6.47 -7.79
CA THR A 42 27.51 6.48 -6.70
C THR A 42 27.59 5.08 -6.07
N PHE A 43 28.76 4.45 -6.16
CA PHE A 43 29.02 3.08 -5.78
C PHE A 43 30.19 2.99 -4.79
N LYS A 44 30.09 2.09 -3.80
CA LYS A 44 31.21 1.70 -2.93
C LYS A 44 31.30 0.17 -2.84
N THR A 45 32.50 -0.37 -2.72
CA THR A 45 32.76 -1.82 -2.71
C THR A 45 32.44 -2.48 -1.37
N SER A 46 32.49 -1.74 -0.26
CA SER A 46 32.19 -2.20 1.10
C SER A 46 31.51 -1.10 1.92
N GLU A 47 31.05 -1.41 3.13
CA GLU A 47 30.39 -0.41 3.99
C GLU A 47 31.33 0.72 4.43
N GLU A 48 32.60 0.41 4.70
CA GLU A 48 33.62 1.40 5.06
C GLU A 48 34.32 2.02 3.83
N GLY A 49 34.02 1.53 2.63
CA GLY A 49 34.68 1.97 1.40
C GLY A 49 34.30 3.40 1.00
N ASN A 50 35.28 4.13 0.43
CA ASN A 50 35.03 5.45 -0.13
C ASN A 50 34.09 5.37 -1.35
N PRO A 51 33.02 6.18 -1.40
CA PRO A 51 32.10 6.18 -2.53
C PRO A 51 32.76 6.79 -3.78
N LYS A 52 32.61 6.12 -4.92
CA LYS A 52 32.99 6.62 -6.25
C LYS A 52 31.74 6.87 -7.08
N THR A 53 31.65 8.05 -7.69
CA THR A 53 30.58 8.38 -8.64
C THR A 53 31.04 8.09 -10.06
N TYR A 54 30.21 7.36 -10.80
CA TYR A 54 30.42 7.01 -12.19
C TYR A 54 29.40 7.72 -13.08
N ALA A 55 29.87 8.23 -14.20
CA ALA A 55 29.06 8.72 -15.30
C ALA A 55 28.72 7.60 -16.31
N PRO A 56 27.69 7.78 -17.17
CA PRO A 56 27.26 6.78 -18.15
C PRO A 56 28.36 6.31 -19.11
N HIS A 57 29.33 7.16 -19.45
CA HIS A 57 30.45 6.78 -20.32
C HIS A 57 31.51 5.93 -19.60
N GLU A 58 31.49 5.83 -18.27
CA GLU A 58 32.47 5.07 -17.48
C GLU A 58 32.02 3.63 -17.19
N LEU A 59 30.73 3.34 -17.31
CA LEU A 59 30.14 2.01 -17.06
C LEU A 59 29.29 1.55 -18.24
N LYS A 60 29.15 0.24 -18.41
CA LYS A 60 28.12 -0.34 -19.28
C LYS A 60 26.72 -0.27 -18.66
N GLY A 61 26.66 -0.23 -17.33
CA GLY A 61 25.42 -0.18 -16.59
C GLY A 61 25.63 -0.41 -15.11
N TYR A 62 24.55 -0.34 -14.35
CA TYR A 62 24.52 -0.67 -12.93
C TYR A 62 23.12 -1.16 -12.54
N GLY A 63 23.00 -1.79 -11.38
CA GLY A 63 21.70 -2.26 -10.91
C GLY A 63 21.67 -2.50 -9.41
N TYR A 64 20.47 -2.50 -8.85
CA TYR A 64 20.24 -2.91 -7.47
C TYR A 64 19.98 -4.43 -7.44
N ASP A 65 20.37 -5.11 -6.36
CA ASP A 65 20.15 -6.56 -6.27
C ASP A 65 18.65 -6.89 -6.30
N LYS A 66 18.25 -7.75 -7.26
CA LYS A 66 16.86 -8.17 -7.51
C LYS A 66 15.90 -7.00 -7.78
N ALA A 67 16.41 -5.90 -8.34
CA ALA A 67 15.65 -4.68 -8.59
C ALA A 67 16.18 -3.98 -9.83
N THR A 68 15.74 -2.74 -10.05
CA THR A 68 15.98 -1.95 -11.26
C THR A 68 17.42 -1.98 -11.77
N ILE A 69 17.55 -2.30 -13.06
CA ILE A 69 18.81 -2.25 -13.82
C ILE A 69 18.80 -1.02 -14.74
N TYR A 70 19.98 -0.43 -14.89
CA TYR A 70 20.26 0.65 -15.82
C TYR A 70 21.38 0.25 -16.76
N GLU A 71 21.25 0.60 -18.04
CA GLU A 71 22.29 0.43 -19.06
C GLU A 71 22.68 1.77 -19.64
N SER A 72 23.96 1.92 -19.98
CA SER A 72 24.46 3.12 -20.66
C SER A 72 24.13 3.06 -22.14
N HIS A 73 23.33 4.02 -22.60
CA HIS A 73 22.97 4.15 -24.01
C HIS A 73 23.09 5.58 -24.47
N THR A 74 23.57 5.77 -25.70
CA THR A 74 23.48 7.05 -26.40
C THR A 74 22.06 7.20 -26.92
N VAL A 75 21.31 8.11 -26.33
CA VAL A 75 19.91 8.37 -26.68
C VAL A 75 19.79 9.67 -27.44
N ARG A 76 18.81 9.71 -28.34
CA ARG A 76 18.39 10.94 -29.01
C ARG A 76 17.01 11.29 -28.51
N PHE A 77 16.81 12.53 -28.09
CA PHE A 77 15.50 13.03 -27.67
C PHE A 77 15.38 14.51 -28.03
N LEU A 78 14.14 14.98 -28.14
CA LEU A 78 13.90 16.40 -28.37
C LEU A 78 13.95 17.14 -27.04
N ASP A 79 14.85 18.11 -26.94
CA ASP A 79 14.86 19.05 -25.84
C ASP A 79 13.66 19.99 -25.97
N VAL A 80 12.79 19.94 -24.96
CA VAL A 80 11.52 20.68 -24.97
C VAL A 80 11.74 22.20 -24.78
N VAL A 81 12.88 22.61 -24.21
CA VAL A 81 13.23 24.02 -24.01
C VAL A 81 13.87 24.58 -25.27
N THR A 82 14.94 23.95 -25.76
CA THR A 82 15.68 24.44 -26.93
C THR A 82 15.00 24.11 -28.25
N GLN A 83 14.03 23.18 -28.24
CA GLN A 83 13.38 22.63 -29.44
C GLN A 83 14.38 21.98 -30.41
N GLN A 84 15.56 21.60 -29.92
CA GLN A 84 16.59 20.94 -30.69
C GLN A 84 16.71 19.48 -30.30
N GLN A 85 17.08 18.65 -31.28
CA GLN A 85 17.39 17.26 -31.01
C GLN A 85 18.71 17.19 -30.25
N THR A 86 18.65 16.66 -29.04
CA THR A 86 19.81 16.43 -28.19
C THR A 86 20.25 14.98 -28.31
N VAL A 87 21.56 14.77 -28.27
CA VAL A 87 22.19 13.45 -28.23
C VAL A 87 23.02 13.40 -26.95
N ASP A 88 22.73 12.44 -26.08
CA ASP A 88 23.43 12.31 -24.81
C ASP A 88 23.59 10.83 -24.44
N THR A 89 24.63 10.50 -23.67
CA THR A 89 24.84 9.15 -23.13
C THR A 89 24.34 9.11 -21.71
N LEU A 90 23.28 8.32 -21.49
CA LEU A 90 22.56 8.26 -20.22
C LEU A 90 22.47 6.81 -19.71
N PHE A 91 22.34 6.66 -18.40
CA PHE A 91 21.89 5.42 -17.79
C PHE A 91 20.36 5.32 -17.97
N VAL A 92 19.90 4.50 -18.92
CA VAL A 92 18.47 4.27 -19.16
C VAL A 92 17.97 3.06 -18.38
N GLU A 93 16.78 3.19 -17.79
CA GLU A 93 16.14 2.11 -17.02
C GLU A 93 15.78 0.98 -17.99
N VAL A 94 16.29 -0.23 -17.74
CA VAL A 94 15.87 -1.43 -18.46
C VAL A 94 14.52 -1.86 -17.91
N LEU A 95 13.52 -2.04 -18.77
CA LEU A 95 12.18 -2.52 -18.39
C LEU A 95 11.95 -3.96 -18.82
N VAL A 96 12.39 -4.29 -20.03
CA VAL A 96 12.38 -5.64 -20.58
C VAL A 96 13.68 -5.79 -21.37
N LYS A 97 14.41 -6.89 -21.16
CA LYS A 97 15.60 -7.24 -21.93
C LYS A 97 15.37 -8.60 -22.57
N GLY A 98 15.65 -8.71 -23.87
CA GLY A 98 15.48 -9.92 -24.65
C GLY A 98 15.72 -9.62 -26.13
N LYS A 99 15.19 -10.45 -27.02
CA LYS A 99 15.22 -10.19 -28.47
C LYS A 99 14.60 -8.83 -28.83
N GLY A 100 13.51 -8.48 -28.17
CA GLY A 100 13.02 -7.12 -28.04
C GLY A 100 13.36 -6.59 -26.65
N SER A 101 13.98 -5.42 -26.61
CA SER A 101 14.30 -4.72 -25.37
C SER A 101 13.53 -3.40 -25.28
N LEU A 102 13.09 -3.06 -24.07
CA LEU A 102 12.38 -1.84 -23.73
C LEU A 102 13.16 -1.08 -22.66
N TYR A 103 13.43 0.19 -22.94
CA TYR A 103 14.12 1.09 -22.03
C TYR A 103 13.26 2.32 -21.73
N HIS A 104 13.52 2.94 -20.59
CA HIS A 104 12.82 4.12 -20.12
C HIS A 104 13.79 5.15 -19.55
N PHE A 105 13.56 6.40 -19.95
CA PHE A 105 14.25 7.56 -19.42
C PHE A 105 13.21 8.62 -19.02
N LYS A 106 13.41 9.23 -17.85
CA LYS A 106 12.58 10.34 -17.40
C LYS A 106 13.41 11.62 -17.38
N ASP A 107 13.05 12.56 -18.24
CA ASP A 107 13.64 13.90 -18.26
C ASP A 107 13.22 14.66 -16.99
N ASN A 108 14.11 15.53 -16.50
CA ASN A 108 13.87 16.40 -15.35
C ASN A 108 12.93 17.57 -15.67
N ARG A 109 12.60 17.75 -16.96
CA ARG A 109 11.77 18.86 -17.42
C ARG A 109 10.28 18.62 -17.17
N PRO A 110 9.52 19.67 -16.84
CA PRO A 110 8.07 19.58 -16.75
C PRO A 110 7.44 19.39 -18.13
N THR A 111 6.30 18.70 -18.18
CA THR A 111 5.50 18.58 -19.40
C THR A 111 5.15 19.96 -19.96
N SER A 112 5.48 20.21 -21.23
CA SER A 112 5.22 21.51 -21.85
C SER A 112 3.73 21.83 -21.93
N LYS A 113 3.32 22.97 -21.38
CA LYS A 113 1.96 23.50 -21.54
C LYS A 113 1.63 23.84 -23.00
N LEU A 114 2.65 24.21 -23.78
CA LEU A 114 2.52 24.56 -25.20
C LEU A 114 2.40 23.32 -26.10
N LYS A 115 2.93 22.19 -25.66
CA LYS A 115 2.91 20.92 -26.38
C LYS A 115 2.47 19.78 -25.45
N PRO A 116 1.18 19.72 -25.04
CA PRO A 116 0.66 18.74 -24.08
C PRO A 116 0.66 17.29 -24.58
N TRP A 117 1.20 17.02 -25.77
CA TRP A 117 1.46 15.70 -26.30
C TRP A 117 2.92 15.25 -26.11
N GLN A 118 3.83 16.14 -25.72
CA GLN A 118 5.21 15.80 -25.38
C GLN A 118 5.30 15.43 -23.90
N SER A 119 5.64 14.17 -23.64
CA SER A 119 5.86 13.63 -22.30
C SER A 119 7.32 13.84 -21.89
N ASN A 120 7.58 13.99 -20.59
CA ASN A 120 8.94 13.88 -20.03
C ASN A 120 9.36 12.41 -19.79
N HIS A 121 8.49 11.46 -20.13
CA HIS A 121 8.82 10.04 -20.19
C HIS A 121 9.15 9.65 -21.62
N HIS A 122 10.40 9.25 -21.83
CA HIS A 122 10.91 8.74 -23.09
C HIS A 122 10.99 7.21 -22.99
N PHE A 123 10.41 6.54 -23.98
CA PHE A 123 10.49 5.10 -24.12
C PHE A 123 11.30 4.77 -25.36
N TYR A 124 12.20 3.81 -25.22
CA TYR A 124 13.02 3.35 -26.32
C TYR A 124 12.87 1.86 -26.51
N VAL A 125 12.88 1.43 -27.76
CA VAL A 125 12.86 0.02 -28.12
C VAL A 125 14.10 -0.33 -28.92
N GLN A 126 14.57 -1.55 -28.72
CA GLN A 126 15.68 -2.12 -29.47
C GLN A 126 15.28 -3.54 -29.86
N LYS A 127 15.59 -3.93 -31.09
CA LYS A 127 15.44 -5.30 -31.56
C LYS A 127 16.83 -5.88 -31.82
N ASP A 128 17.06 -7.07 -31.29
CA ASP A 128 18.35 -7.74 -31.25
C ASP A 128 19.41 -6.77 -30.67
N ASN A 129 20.54 -6.59 -31.35
CA ASN A 129 21.56 -5.61 -31.02
C ASN A 129 21.52 -4.39 -31.95
N GLY A 130 20.35 -4.11 -32.56
CA GLY A 130 20.17 -2.99 -33.48
C GLY A 130 20.15 -1.62 -32.79
N ASP A 131 19.84 -0.57 -33.56
CA ASP A 131 19.77 0.79 -33.03
C ASP A 131 18.62 1.00 -32.05
N LEU A 132 18.87 1.83 -31.04
CA LEU A 132 17.87 2.24 -30.07
C LEU A 132 16.91 3.27 -30.70
N GLN A 133 15.61 2.96 -30.74
CA GLN A 133 14.58 3.78 -31.39
C GLN A 133 13.60 4.37 -30.36
N GLU A 134 13.45 5.70 -30.35
CA GLU A 134 12.51 6.38 -29.45
C GLU A 134 11.05 6.27 -29.94
N LEU A 135 10.15 5.93 -29.02
CA LEU A 135 8.71 5.85 -29.27
C LEU A 135 8.04 7.22 -29.10
N LYS A 136 7.76 7.88 -30.23
CA LYS A 136 7.28 9.27 -30.27
C LYS A 136 5.77 9.41 -30.47
N VAL A 137 5.22 10.51 -29.98
CA VAL A 137 3.91 11.06 -30.36
C VAL A 137 4.12 12.42 -30.99
N LYS A 138 3.55 12.63 -32.17
CA LYS A 138 3.44 13.96 -32.78
C LYS A 138 2.06 14.54 -32.45
N GLY A 139 1.96 15.85 -32.39
CA GLY A 139 0.69 16.51 -32.14
C GLY A 139 0.61 17.85 -32.85
N ALA A 140 -0.61 18.25 -33.18
CA ALA A 140 -0.93 19.53 -33.76
C ALA A 140 -2.23 20.06 -33.15
N TYR A 141 -2.34 21.38 -33.08
CA TYR A 141 -3.62 22.02 -32.80
C TYR A 141 -4.48 21.98 -34.06
N VAL A 142 -5.72 21.54 -33.91
CA VAL A 142 -6.73 21.53 -34.98
C VAL A 142 -7.94 22.32 -34.50
N TYR A 143 -8.50 23.12 -35.39
CA TYR A 143 -9.75 23.84 -35.12
C TYR A 143 -10.90 23.01 -35.69
N SER A 144 -11.83 22.62 -34.82
CA SER A 144 -13.01 21.84 -35.20
C SER A 144 -14.22 22.41 -34.47
N GLY A 145 -15.15 23.00 -35.23
CA GLY A 145 -16.32 23.69 -34.68
C GLY A 145 -15.98 24.90 -33.81
N GLY A 146 -14.99 25.71 -34.20
CA GLY A 146 -14.54 26.88 -33.43
C GLY A 146 -13.71 26.56 -32.18
N LEU A 147 -13.61 25.28 -31.78
CA LEU A 147 -12.84 24.85 -30.61
C LEU A 147 -11.44 24.39 -31.02
N LYS A 148 -10.44 24.89 -30.29
CA LYS A 148 -9.04 24.45 -30.39
C LYS A 148 -8.89 23.09 -29.71
N ARG A 149 -8.63 22.04 -30.51
CA ARG A 149 -8.39 20.68 -30.03
C ARG A 149 -6.97 20.22 -30.35
N VAL A 150 -6.46 19.24 -29.60
CA VAL A 150 -5.16 18.62 -29.87
C VAL A 150 -5.40 17.32 -30.62
N LYS A 151 -4.91 17.23 -31.87
CA LYS A 151 -4.84 15.98 -32.62
C LYS A 151 -3.50 15.33 -32.35
N ARG A 152 -3.51 14.10 -31.83
CA ARG A 152 -2.30 13.30 -31.57
C ARG A 152 -2.12 12.26 -32.68
N ILE A 153 -0.89 12.15 -33.17
CA ILE A 153 -0.47 11.16 -34.18
C ILE A 153 0.45 10.17 -33.47
N LYS A 154 -0.01 8.91 -33.39
CA LYS A 154 0.65 7.81 -32.69
C LYS A 154 1.81 7.21 -33.51
N THR A 155 2.84 8.02 -33.82
CA THR A 155 3.97 7.59 -34.65
C THR A 155 4.71 6.37 -34.09
N TYR A 156 4.69 6.19 -32.76
CA TYR A 156 5.28 5.01 -32.10
C TYR A 156 4.70 3.68 -32.59
N LEU A 157 3.42 3.62 -33.02
CA LEU A 157 2.84 2.39 -33.55
C LEU A 157 3.52 1.97 -34.86
N GLY A 158 3.90 2.93 -35.70
CA GLY A 158 4.68 2.69 -36.91
C GLY A 158 6.07 2.16 -36.60
N THR A 159 6.76 2.74 -35.61
CA THR A 159 8.07 2.25 -35.13
C THR A 159 7.98 0.83 -34.60
N LEU A 160 6.98 0.52 -33.76
CA LEU A 160 6.77 -0.83 -33.24
C LEU A 160 6.46 -1.82 -34.37
N ASN A 161 5.63 -1.43 -35.34
CA ASN A 161 5.29 -2.30 -36.46
C ASN A 161 6.51 -2.59 -37.33
N ALA A 162 7.33 -1.57 -37.63
CA ALA A 162 8.53 -1.73 -38.44
C ALA A 162 9.57 -2.67 -37.81
N LEU A 163 9.73 -2.61 -36.48
CA LEU A 163 10.71 -3.45 -35.77
C LEU A 163 10.17 -4.86 -35.51
N PHE A 164 8.91 -5.00 -35.13
CA PHE A 164 8.37 -6.25 -34.57
C PHE A 164 7.33 -6.94 -35.48
N SER A 165 7.32 -6.62 -36.78
CA SER A 165 6.37 -7.20 -37.76
C SER A 165 6.52 -8.70 -37.99
N ASP A 166 7.64 -9.28 -37.58
CA ASP A 166 7.98 -10.71 -37.70
C ASP A 166 7.21 -11.60 -36.71
N CYS A 167 6.44 -11.02 -35.78
CA CYS A 167 5.56 -11.78 -34.88
C CYS A 167 4.07 -11.45 -35.13
N PRO A 168 3.25 -12.41 -35.61
CA PRO A 168 1.82 -12.20 -35.84
C PRO A 168 1.03 -11.79 -34.59
N ALA A 169 1.40 -12.31 -33.42
CA ALA A 169 0.70 -12.03 -32.16
C ALA A 169 0.73 -10.53 -31.82
N VAL A 170 1.89 -9.88 -31.94
CA VAL A 170 2.02 -8.45 -31.63
C VAL A 170 1.53 -7.55 -32.76
N LYS A 171 1.56 -8.02 -34.01
CA LYS A 171 0.97 -7.30 -35.15
C LYS A 171 -0.53 -7.03 -34.94
N SER A 172 -1.25 -8.01 -34.40
CA SER A 172 -2.67 -7.84 -34.06
C SER A 172 -2.94 -6.78 -32.98
N LEU A 173 -2.02 -6.62 -32.02
CA LEU A 173 -2.13 -5.62 -30.95
C LEU A 173 -1.95 -4.20 -31.50
N ILE A 174 -1.06 -4.03 -32.48
CA ILE A 174 -0.81 -2.74 -33.15
C ILE A 174 -2.01 -2.37 -34.02
N ASN A 175 -2.47 -3.29 -34.87
CA ASN A 175 -3.57 -3.03 -35.82
C ASN A 175 -4.88 -2.65 -35.12
N ASN A 176 -5.13 -3.23 -33.94
CA ASN A 176 -6.31 -2.90 -33.12
C ASN A 176 -6.08 -1.71 -32.18
N GLU A 177 -4.99 -0.97 -32.33
CA GLU A 177 -4.57 0.17 -31.49
C GLU A 177 -4.59 -0.09 -29.98
N ARG A 178 -4.40 -1.34 -29.55
CA ARG A 178 -4.44 -1.72 -28.13
C ARG A 178 -3.18 -1.30 -27.36
N VAL A 179 -2.10 -1.03 -28.09
CA VAL A 179 -0.82 -0.62 -27.49
C VAL A 179 -0.86 0.87 -27.15
N GLN A 180 -0.78 1.18 -25.85
CA GLN A 180 -0.69 2.54 -25.35
C GLN A 180 0.77 2.91 -25.08
N LEU A 181 1.15 4.17 -25.30
CA LEU A 181 2.46 4.69 -24.92
C LEU A 181 2.54 4.92 -23.40
N ARG A 182 2.50 3.82 -22.64
CA ARG A 182 2.57 3.76 -21.17
C ARG A 182 3.47 2.59 -20.78
N LYS A 183 4.26 2.77 -19.72
CA LYS A 183 5.23 1.78 -19.21
C LYS A 183 4.70 0.34 -19.24
N TYR A 184 3.59 0.08 -18.56
CA TYR A 184 3.02 -1.26 -18.46
C TYR A 184 2.52 -1.83 -19.80
N SER A 185 1.84 -1.03 -20.61
CA SER A 185 1.34 -1.46 -21.92
C SER A 185 2.49 -1.82 -22.88
N LEU A 186 3.58 -1.04 -22.86
CA LEU A 186 4.78 -1.33 -23.63
C LEU A 186 5.52 -2.56 -23.11
N MET A 187 5.64 -2.73 -21.80
CA MET A 187 6.25 -3.92 -21.20
C MET A 187 5.50 -5.18 -21.62
N GLN A 188 4.16 -5.17 -21.57
CA GLN A 188 3.33 -6.28 -22.05
C GLN A 188 3.56 -6.56 -23.53
N PHE A 189 3.56 -5.52 -24.37
CA PHE A 189 3.78 -5.66 -25.80
C PHE A 189 5.14 -6.32 -26.12
N ILE A 190 6.22 -5.82 -25.52
CA ILE A 190 7.58 -6.37 -25.75
C ILE A 190 7.72 -7.76 -25.13
N SER A 191 7.08 -8.03 -23.99
CA SER A 191 7.07 -9.37 -23.40
C SER A 191 6.35 -10.38 -24.29
N SER A 192 5.24 -9.99 -24.91
CA SER A 192 4.54 -10.83 -25.89
C SER A 192 5.38 -11.08 -27.14
N TYR A 193 6.16 -10.10 -27.59
CA TYR A 193 7.10 -10.28 -28.69
C TYR A 193 8.20 -11.30 -28.34
N ASN A 194 8.82 -11.16 -27.17
CA ASN A 194 9.88 -12.07 -26.71
C ASN A 194 9.38 -13.51 -26.54
N GLN A 195 8.16 -13.69 -26.01
CA GLN A 195 7.51 -15.00 -25.90
C GLN A 195 7.25 -15.61 -27.28
N CYS A 196 6.73 -14.82 -28.22
CA CYS A 196 6.46 -15.24 -29.59
C CYS A 196 7.71 -15.70 -30.35
N THR A 197 8.87 -15.12 -30.03
CA THR A 197 10.15 -15.44 -30.67
C THR A 197 10.97 -16.48 -29.91
N GLY A 198 10.45 -17.04 -28.82
CA GLY A 198 11.08 -18.11 -28.05
C GLY A 198 12.34 -17.69 -27.29
N GLY A 199 12.59 -16.39 -27.12
CA GLY A 199 13.78 -15.88 -26.44
C GLY A 199 13.63 -15.84 -24.92
N GLU A 200 14.73 -16.12 -24.20
CA GLU A 200 14.82 -15.75 -22.78
C GLU A 200 14.64 -14.24 -22.64
N GLN A 201 13.95 -13.83 -21.57
CA GLN A 201 13.77 -12.42 -21.27
C GLN A 201 13.93 -12.13 -19.78
N ILE A 202 14.48 -10.96 -19.50
CA ILE A 202 14.57 -10.39 -18.16
C ILE A 202 13.55 -9.24 -18.11
N ILE A 203 12.55 -9.36 -17.24
CA ILE A 203 11.56 -8.30 -17.02
C ILE A 203 11.92 -7.60 -15.72
N GLU A 204 12.46 -6.40 -15.85
CA GLU A 204 12.87 -5.57 -14.74
C GLU A 204 11.68 -4.78 -14.18
N GLY A 205 11.62 -4.69 -12.86
CA GLY A 205 10.52 -4.00 -12.19
C GLY A 205 9.24 -4.83 -12.05
N LYS A 206 9.34 -6.17 -11.97
CA LYS A 206 8.38 -6.97 -11.18
C LYS A 206 8.52 -6.49 -9.73
N SER A 207 7.86 -5.36 -9.46
CA SER A 207 7.86 -4.69 -8.16
C SER A 207 7.51 -5.73 -7.12
N ALA A 208 8.15 -5.71 -5.95
CA ALA A 208 7.71 -6.54 -4.83
C ALA A 208 6.18 -6.45 -4.76
N ASP A 209 5.50 -7.58 -5.01
CA ASP A 209 4.07 -7.58 -5.26
C ASP A 209 3.38 -6.96 -4.05
N LEU A 210 2.47 -6.01 -4.29
CA LEU A 210 1.59 -5.52 -3.24
C LEU A 210 0.86 -6.74 -2.68
N THR A 211 1.11 -7.07 -1.42
CA THR A 211 0.52 -8.25 -0.80
C THR A 211 -0.88 -7.91 -0.32
N SER A 212 -1.85 -8.75 -0.67
CA SER A 212 -3.18 -8.75 -0.09
C SER A 212 -3.45 -10.11 0.53
N GLN A 213 -4.21 -10.12 1.62
CA GLN A 213 -4.47 -11.30 2.41
C GLN A 213 -5.86 -11.22 3.02
N PHE A 214 -6.60 -12.33 2.95
CA PHE A 214 -7.82 -12.51 3.72
C PHE A 214 -7.52 -13.40 4.92
N GLY A 215 -8.26 -13.23 6.00
CA GLY A 215 -8.05 -14.05 7.19
C GLY A 215 -9.25 -14.13 8.10
N LEU A 216 -9.17 -15.09 9.01
CA LEU A 216 -10.08 -15.29 10.13
C LEU A 216 -9.40 -14.85 11.41
N ALA A 217 -10.18 -14.31 12.36
CA ALA A 217 -9.66 -13.91 13.65
C ALA A 217 -10.61 -14.31 14.78
N ILE A 218 -10.00 -14.64 15.91
CA ILE A 218 -10.66 -14.78 17.20
C ILE A 218 -10.06 -13.73 18.15
N GLN A 219 -10.90 -13.10 18.96
CA GLN A 219 -10.46 -12.13 19.95
C GLN A 219 -11.10 -12.41 21.31
N TYR A 220 -10.32 -12.31 22.37
CA TYR A 220 -10.80 -12.23 23.74
C TYR A 220 -10.76 -10.77 24.18
N ALA A 221 -11.89 -10.23 24.65
CA ALA A 221 -12.03 -8.83 24.97
C ALA A 221 -12.55 -8.61 26.40
N SER A 222 -11.97 -7.65 27.09
CA SER A 222 -12.51 -7.05 28.31
C SER A 222 -13.00 -5.64 27.98
N SER A 223 -14.30 -5.41 28.16
CA SER A 223 -14.95 -4.13 27.92
C SER A 223 -15.43 -3.53 29.22
N THR A 224 -15.20 -2.23 29.44
CA THR A 224 -15.70 -1.51 30.60
C THR A 224 -16.54 -0.33 30.14
N ILE A 225 -17.78 -0.26 30.64
CA ILE A 225 -18.66 0.89 30.46
C ILE A 225 -18.48 1.80 31.67
N LYS A 226 -18.19 3.08 31.42
CA LYS A 226 -18.12 4.10 32.46
C LYS A 226 -19.25 5.10 32.26
N PHE A 227 -19.99 5.37 33.33
CA PHE A 227 -20.99 6.43 33.36
C PHE A 227 -20.32 7.75 33.76
N SER A 228 -20.82 8.87 33.26
CA SER A 228 -20.35 10.22 33.59
C SER A 228 -21.52 11.16 33.86
N GLY A 229 -21.26 12.30 34.51
CA GLY A 229 -22.28 13.24 34.96
C GLY A 229 -23.08 12.72 36.16
N SER A 230 -24.30 13.25 36.35
CA SER A 230 -25.20 12.90 37.46
C SER A 230 -25.57 11.41 37.54
N ILE A 231 -25.39 10.66 36.45
CA ILE A 231 -25.64 9.22 36.40
C ILE A 231 -24.52 8.42 37.08
N SER A 232 -23.28 8.93 37.08
CA SER A 232 -22.16 8.26 37.77
C SER A 232 -22.32 8.20 39.29
N ASP A 233 -23.16 9.08 39.84
CA ASP A 233 -23.57 9.09 41.24
C ASP A 233 -24.56 7.97 41.55
N ARG A 234 -25.29 7.47 40.54
CA ARG A 234 -26.34 6.45 40.68
C ARG A 234 -25.96 5.08 40.14
N LEU A 235 -25.06 4.99 39.16
CA LEU A 235 -24.67 3.73 38.51
C LEU A 235 -23.20 3.41 38.71
N ASN A 236 -22.92 2.15 39.02
CA ASN A 236 -21.55 1.63 39.02
C ASN A 236 -21.07 1.30 37.59
N SER A 237 -19.78 1.51 37.33
CA SER A 237 -19.18 1.00 36.09
C SER A 237 -19.25 -0.52 36.06
N SER A 238 -19.53 -1.09 34.90
CA SER A 238 -19.56 -2.53 34.71
C SER A 238 -18.51 -2.98 33.70
N THR A 239 -17.91 -4.13 33.97
CA THR A 239 -16.96 -4.80 33.08
C THR A 239 -17.60 -6.07 32.53
N SER A 240 -17.42 -6.27 31.23
CA SER A 240 -17.79 -7.49 30.51
C SER A 240 -16.55 -8.17 29.96
N GLN A 241 -16.54 -9.49 29.94
CA GLN A 241 -15.55 -10.29 29.25
C GLN A 241 -16.27 -11.14 28.20
N GLY A 242 -15.68 -11.24 27.00
CA GLY A 242 -16.30 -11.96 25.91
C GLY A 242 -15.32 -12.40 24.85
N VAL A 243 -15.76 -13.37 24.05
CA VAL A 243 -15.07 -13.81 22.85
C VAL A 243 -15.77 -13.21 21.64
N ALA A 244 -14.98 -12.84 20.64
CA ALA A 244 -15.47 -12.39 19.36
C ALA A 244 -14.75 -13.10 18.23
N PHE A 245 -15.43 -13.18 17.09
CA PHE A 245 -14.95 -13.85 15.89
C PHE A 245 -15.13 -12.90 14.71
N GLY A 246 -14.24 -12.96 13.74
CA GLY A 246 -14.36 -12.11 12.57
C GLY A 246 -13.50 -12.51 11.40
N ILE A 247 -13.71 -11.79 10.31
CA ILE A 247 -12.92 -11.87 9.09
C ILE A 247 -12.17 -10.56 8.91
N TYR A 248 -11.03 -10.61 8.23
CA TYR A 248 -10.26 -9.42 7.92
C TYR A 248 -9.64 -9.47 6.54
N TYR A 249 -9.44 -8.29 5.97
CA TYR A 249 -8.68 -8.06 4.75
C TYR A 249 -7.52 -7.13 5.05
N LEU A 250 -6.30 -7.61 4.80
CA LEU A 250 -5.04 -6.90 5.00
C LEU A 250 -4.39 -6.65 3.64
N PHE A 251 -3.99 -5.42 3.36
CA PHE A 251 -3.35 -5.06 2.09
C PHE A 251 -2.18 -4.11 2.31
N SER A 252 -1.06 -4.37 1.63
CA SER A 252 0.11 -3.49 1.67
C SER A 252 -0.18 -2.19 0.92
N LEU A 253 0.12 -1.06 1.55
CA LEU A 253 0.06 0.28 0.98
C LEU A 253 1.41 0.74 0.41
N ASP A 254 2.50 0.05 0.77
CA ASP A 254 3.83 0.30 0.25
C ASP A 254 4.50 -0.99 -0.25
N ARG A 255 5.53 -0.82 -1.08
CA ARG A 255 6.25 -1.95 -1.70
C ARG A 255 7.19 -2.68 -0.75
N ASN A 256 7.54 -2.06 0.38
CA ASN A 256 8.43 -2.68 1.35
C ASN A 256 7.65 -3.51 2.38
N ASN A 257 6.32 -3.64 2.24
CA ASN A 257 5.45 -4.34 3.18
C ASN A 257 5.66 -3.83 4.62
N ARG A 258 5.76 -2.50 4.77
CA ARG A 258 5.86 -1.81 6.06
C ARG A 258 4.59 -1.06 6.39
N LEU A 259 3.84 -0.62 5.41
CA LEU A 259 2.59 0.09 5.60
C LEU A 259 1.45 -0.80 5.11
N PHE A 260 0.46 -1.04 5.95
CA PHE A 260 -0.71 -1.85 5.59
C PHE A 260 -2.01 -1.16 5.95
N GLY A 261 -3.03 -1.32 5.12
CA GLY A 261 -4.41 -1.09 5.49
C GLY A 261 -5.06 -2.39 5.93
N GLN A 262 -5.90 -2.34 6.95
CA GLN A 262 -6.71 -3.46 7.40
C GLN A 262 -8.18 -3.04 7.56
N VAL A 263 -9.08 -3.88 7.06
CA VAL A 263 -10.53 -3.77 7.26
C VAL A 263 -11.03 -5.08 7.84
N GLU A 264 -11.91 -5.00 8.83
CA GLU A 264 -12.44 -6.18 9.54
C GLU A 264 -13.96 -6.16 9.61
N LEU A 265 -14.54 -7.34 9.80
CA LEU A 265 -15.92 -7.53 10.24
C LEU A 265 -15.91 -8.54 11.39
N ASN A 266 -16.22 -8.07 12.59
CA ASN A 266 -16.21 -8.87 13.82
C ASN A 266 -17.62 -8.93 14.42
N TYR A 267 -17.96 -10.06 15.05
CA TYR A 267 -19.14 -10.21 15.91
C TYR A 267 -18.70 -10.47 17.35
N SER A 268 -19.29 -9.77 18.31
CA SER A 268 -19.05 -9.94 19.75
C SER A 268 -20.36 -10.02 20.53
N ALA A 269 -20.39 -10.91 21.51
CA ALA A 269 -21.43 -10.97 22.53
C ALA A 269 -20.86 -10.47 23.86
N GLN A 270 -21.53 -9.50 24.47
CA GLN A 270 -21.08 -8.85 25.70
C GLN A 270 -22.20 -8.88 26.74
N LYS A 271 -21.84 -9.21 27.98
CA LYS A 271 -22.76 -9.22 29.13
C LYS A 271 -22.30 -8.24 30.19
N TYR A 272 -23.12 -7.27 30.54
CA TYR A 272 -22.84 -6.29 31.59
C TYR A 272 -23.77 -6.49 32.76
N ALA A 273 -23.24 -6.40 33.97
CA ALA A 273 -24.01 -6.38 35.21
C ALA A 273 -23.84 -5.00 35.85
N ILE A 274 -24.88 -4.19 35.84
CA ILE A 274 -24.88 -2.81 36.31
C ILE A 274 -25.67 -2.76 37.61
N SER A 275 -25.03 -2.28 38.67
CA SER A 275 -25.68 -2.08 39.97
C SER A 275 -25.93 -0.60 40.22
N HIS A 276 -27.09 -0.30 40.81
CA HIS A 276 -27.45 1.05 41.26
C HIS A 276 -26.86 1.32 42.66
N LYS A 277 -26.57 2.59 42.96
CA LYS A 277 -26.01 3.07 44.25
C LYS A 277 -27.09 3.62 45.20
N ASP A 278 -28.36 3.47 44.86
CA ASP A 278 -29.48 4.00 45.64
C ASP A 278 -29.80 3.10 46.85
N ALA A 279 -30.62 3.58 47.79
CA ALA A 279 -31.02 2.84 49.00
C ALA A 279 -31.78 1.52 48.72
N LEU A 280 -32.23 1.33 47.47
CA LEU A 280 -32.84 0.11 46.96
C LEU A 280 -31.80 -0.63 46.10
N SER A 281 -31.60 -1.92 46.38
CA SER A 281 -30.68 -2.76 45.60
C SER A 281 -31.33 -3.15 44.26
N HIS A 282 -31.03 -2.39 43.21
CA HIS A 282 -31.37 -2.70 41.82
C HIS A 282 -30.13 -3.16 41.05
N SER A 283 -30.27 -4.27 40.33
CA SER A 283 -29.26 -4.73 39.38
C SER A 283 -29.89 -4.95 38.01
N SER A 284 -29.27 -4.41 36.96
CA SER A 284 -29.63 -4.66 35.58
C SER A 284 -28.56 -5.49 34.88
N GLN A 285 -28.98 -6.50 34.13
CA GLN A 285 -28.12 -7.29 33.26
C GLN A 285 -28.39 -6.96 31.80
N TRP A 286 -27.36 -6.55 31.07
CA TRP A 286 -27.44 -6.24 29.64
C TRP A 286 -26.68 -7.28 28.82
N ASP A 287 -27.40 -8.01 27.98
CA ASP A 287 -26.84 -8.91 26.97
C ASP A 287 -26.86 -8.19 25.61
N LEU A 288 -25.68 -7.89 25.06
CA LEU A 288 -25.50 -7.14 23.82
C LEU A 288 -24.82 -7.98 22.74
N GLY A 289 -25.45 -8.07 21.57
CA GLY A 289 -24.83 -8.59 20.35
C GLY A 289 -24.40 -7.44 19.45
N VAL A 290 -23.11 -7.37 19.11
CA VAL A 290 -22.51 -6.23 18.39
C VAL A 290 -21.71 -6.70 17.19
N ALA A 291 -22.01 -6.16 16.01
CA ALA A 291 -21.13 -6.23 14.84
C ALA A 291 -20.18 -5.03 14.84
N GLN A 292 -18.89 -5.25 14.56
CA GLN A 292 -17.86 -4.23 14.57
C GLN A 292 -17.14 -4.20 13.21
N ILE A 293 -16.92 -3.00 12.68
CA ILE A 293 -16.15 -2.75 11.45
C ILE A 293 -14.94 -1.86 11.78
N PRO A 294 -13.82 -2.45 12.25
CA PRO A 294 -12.53 -1.77 12.34
C PRO A 294 -11.93 -1.42 10.97
N ILE A 295 -11.37 -0.22 10.87
CA ILE A 295 -10.50 0.21 9.76
C ILE A 295 -9.20 0.74 10.36
N VAL A 296 -8.08 0.06 10.11
CA VAL A 296 -6.79 0.33 10.76
C VAL A 296 -5.67 0.52 9.75
N LEU A 297 -4.84 1.54 9.98
CA LEU A 297 -3.57 1.73 9.29
C LEU A 297 -2.44 1.19 10.18
N ARG A 298 -1.62 0.28 9.65
CA ARG A 298 -0.54 -0.40 10.37
C ARG A 298 0.83 -0.05 9.80
N TYR A 299 1.79 0.13 10.69
CA TYR A 299 3.21 0.24 10.37
C TYR A 299 4.00 -0.91 10.98
N ALA A 300 4.79 -1.61 10.16
CA ALA A 300 5.52 -2.81 10.52
C ALA A 300 7.03 -2.71 10.31
N THR A 301 7.78 -3.54 11.02
CA THR A 301 9.22 -3.71 10.83
C THR A 301 9.54 -4.35 9.47
N SER A 302 10.77 -4.16 8.99
CA SER A 302 11.19 -4.56 7.65
C SER A 302 11.50 -6.05 7.49
N ASN A 303 11.44 -6.86 8.56
CA ASN A 303 11.73 -8.29 8.47
C ASN A 303 10.49 -9.03 7.92
N PRO A 304 10.52 -9.59 6.69
CA PRO A 304 9.34 -10.16 6.05
C PRO A 304 8.89 -11.51 6.62
N LYS A 305 9.67 -12.13 7.51
CA LYS A 305 9.28 -13.37 8.21
C LYS A 305 8.56 -13.08 9.52
N GLU A 306 9.00 -12.05 10.23
CA GLU A 306 8.61 -11.71 11.60
C GLU A 306 8.48 -10.20 11.71
N GLN A 307 7.24 -9.72 11.70
CA GLN A 307 6.92 -8.30 11.66
C GLN A 307 6.29 -7.88 12.98
N LEU A 308 7.00 -7.04 13.74
CA LEU A 308 6.36 -6.25 14.78
C LEU A 308 5.62 -5.10 14.12
N PHE A 309 4.43 -4.78 14.61
CA PHE A 309 3.64 -3.68 14.08
C PHE A 309 2.94 -2.86 15.15
N VAL A 310 2.64 -1.62 14.78
CA VAL A 310 1.76 -0.71 15.50
C VAL A 310 0.70 -0.19 14.53
N GLY A 311 -0.52 0.01 15.00
CA GLY A 311 -1.63 0.47 14.16
C GLY A 311 -2.52 1.46 14.89
N ALA A 312 -3.17 2.31 14.11
CA ALA A 312 -4.18 3.25 14.58
C ALA A 312 -5.32 3.33 13.57
N GLY A 313 -6.54 3.52 14.06
CA GLY A 313 -7.71 3.42 13.22
C GLY A 313 -8.99 3.92 13.86
N ILE A 314 -10.09 3.65 13.16
CA ILE A 314 -11.45 3.94 13.61
C ILE A 314 -12.26 2.65 13.64
N ASN A 315 -13.27 2.64 14.50
CA ASN A 315 -14.18 1.52 14.68
C ASN A 315 -15.62 1.99 14.49
N PHE A 316 -16.42 1.17 13.82
CA PHE A 316 -17.88 1.34 13.75
C PHE A 316 -18.56 0.14 14.40
N ASP A 317 -19.36 0.39 15.43
CA ASP A 317 -20.11 -0.63 16.16
C ASP A 317 -21.59 -0.54 15.80
N PHE A 318 -22.20 -1.68 15.48
CA PHE A 318 -23.61 -1.83 15.15
C PHE A 318 -24.25 -2.81 16.12
N ARG A 319 -25.24 -2.35 16.87
CA ARG A 319 -26.01 -3.21 17.78
C ARG A 319 -26.95 -4.08 16.97
N LEU A 320 -26.77 -5.39 17.06
CA LEU A 320 -27.61 -6.40 16.40
C LEU A 320 -28.72 -6.89 17.31
N SER A 321 -28.41 -7.09 18.59
CA SER A 321 -29.37 -7.55 19.59
C SER A 321 -29.07 -6.90 20.94
N MET A 322 -30.13 -6.73 21.73
CA MET A 322 -30.03 -6.29 23.10
C MET A 322 -31.15 -6.92 23.92
N ARG A 323 -30.78 -7.50 25.06
CA ARG A 323 -31.73 -7.94 26.08
C ARG A 323 -31.32 -7.32 27.41
N GLU A 324 -32.29 -6.71 28.07
CA GLU A 324 -32.12 -6.20 29.43
C GLU A 324 -32.95 -7.08 30.37
N THR A 325 -32.34 -7.50 31.47
CA THR A 325 -33.01 -8.19 32.57
C THR A 325 -32.84 -7.36 33.83
N LEU A 326 -33.94 -6.79 34.31
CA LEU A 326 -33.97 -6.02 35.55
C LEU A 326 -34.29 -6.96 36.72
N SER A 327 -33.51 -6.84 37.80
CA SER A 327 -33.77 -7.52 39.07
C SER A 327 -33.85 -6.47 40.17
N GLU A 328 -35.04 -6.34 40.76
CA GLU A 328 -35.30 -5.47 41.91
C GLU A 328 -35.51 -6.35 43.15
N SER A 329 -34.87 -5.98 44.25
CA SER A 329 -35.08 -6.62 45.55
C SER A 329 -35.52 -5.56 46.57
N TYR A 330 -36.76 -5.69 47.06
CA TYR A 330 -37.30 -4.84 48.12
C TYR A 330 -37.31 -5.63 49.44
N GLN A 331 -36.78 -5.03 50.50
CA GLN A 331 -36.94 -5.55 51.87
C GLN A 331 -38.24 -4.99 52.47
N ILE A 332 -39.39 -5.33 51.89
CA ILE A 332 -40.70 -5.02 52.47
C ILE A 332 -41.50 -6.32 52.49
N ASN A 333 -41.63 -6.95 53.66
CA ASN A 333 -42.47 -8.14 53.89
C ASN A 333 -42.28 -9.30 52.88
N ALA A 334 -41.02 -9.70 52.61
CA ALA A 334 -40.63 -10.95 51.95
C ALA A 334 -41.19 -11.25 50.53
N HIS A 335 -41.66 -10.26 49.78
CA HIS A 335 -42.12 -10.44 48.39
C HIS A 335 -41.17 -9.78 47.38
N THR A 336 -40.53 -10.60 46.54
CA THR A 336 -39.71 -10.17 45.40
C THR A 336 -40.63 -9.98 44.18
N ALA A 337 -40.82 -8.74 43.72
CA ALA A 337 -41.53 -8.44 42.48
C ALA A 337 -40.51 -8.08 41.38
N SER A 338 -40.58 -8.73 40.22
CA SER A 338 -39.77 -8.36 39.05
C SER A 338 -40.53 -7.35 38.19
N ILE A 339 -40.11 -6.08 38.17
CA ILE A 339 -40.70 -5.05 37.30
C ILE A 339 -40.01 -5.12 35.93
N GLY A 340 -40.82 -5.03 34.87
CA GLY A 340 -40.40 -5.13 33.47
C GLY A 340 -39.48 -4.00 33.00
N ALA A 341 -38.76 -4.30 31.91
CA ALA A 341 -37.62 -3.57 31.38
C ALA A 341 -37.80 -2.03 31.27
N SER A 342 -36.77 -1.32 31.73
CA SER A 342 -36.59 0.11 31.48
C SER A 342 -36.32 0.35 29.99
N THR A 343 -37.09 1.23 29.36
CA THR A 343 -36.88 1.65 27.97
C THR A 343 -35.82 2.75 27.88
N GLU A 344 -34.63 2.53 28.45
CA GLU A 344 -33.52 3.43 28.16
C GLU A 344 -33.28 3.43 26.64
N SER A 345 -33.21 4.63 26.06
CA SER A 345 -33.06 4.76 24.62
C SER A 345 -31.61 4.42 24.25
N PHE A 346 -31.41 3.33 23.52
CA PHE A 346 -30.10 2.94 22.97
C PHE A 346 -30.00 3.32 21.49
N ARG A 347 -28.86 3.92 21.09
CA ARG A 347 -28.46 4.12 19.70
C ARG A 347 -28.24 2.76 19.03
N GLY A 348 -28.60 2.65 17.76
CA GLY A 348 -28.26 1.48 16.94
C GLY A 348 -26.78 1.40 16.56
N THR A 349 -26.06 2.53 16.61
CA THR A 349 -24.68 2.65 16.15
C THR A 349 -23.81 3.42 17.13
N SER A 350 -22.51 3.11 17.12
CA SER A 350 -21.47 3.79 17.87
C SER A 350 -20.19 3.85 17.01
N SER A 351 -19.32 4.81 17.28
CA SER A 351 -18.00 4.87 16.66
C SER A 351 -16.92 5.12 17.70
N GLY A 352 -15.69 4.75 17.36
CA GLY A 352 -14.55 4.83 18.26
C GLY A 352 -13.22 4.94 17.55
N ILE A 353 -12.18 5.14 18.35
CA ILE A 353 -10.79 5.11 17.92
C ILE A 353 -10.13 3.81 18.37
N ILE A 354 -9.24 3.29 17.54
CA ILE A 354 -8.47 2.07 17.80
C ILE A 354 -6.98 2.41 17.80
N ILE A 355 -6.26 1.85 18.77
CA ILE A 355 -4.81 1.69 18.73
C ILE A 355 -4.51 0.21 18.94
N GLU A 356 -3.59 -0.33 18.16
CA GLU A 356 -3.16 -1.72 18.29
C GLU A 356 -1.65 -1.87 18.13
N THR A 357 -1.13 -2.95 18.71
CA THR A 357 0.23 -3.41 18.46
C THR A 357 0.25 -4.92 18.42
N GLY A 358 1.16 -5.49 17.65
CA GLY A 358 1.21 -6.92 17.51
C GLY A 358 2.43 -7.43 16.78
N PHE A 359 2.36 -8.72 16.51
CA PHE A 359 3.37 -9.51 15.84
C PHE A 359 2.71 -10.32 14.73
N LEU A 360 3.31 -10.32 13.55
CA LEU A 360 2.86 -11.06 12.38
C LEU A 360 4.00 -11.98 11.93
N THR A 361 3.73 -13.27 11.81
CA THR A 361 4.71 -14.27 11.36
C THR A 361 4.16 -15.10 10.21
N LYS A 362 5.05 -15.52 9.29
CA LYS A 362 4.69 -16.43 8.20
C LYS A 362 4.71 -17.87 8.68
N ILE A 363 3.62 -18.60 8.43
CA ILE A 363 3.57 -20.05 8.64
C ILE A 363 3.38 -20.68 7.26
N GLY A 364 4.48 -21.07 6.62
CA GLY A 364 4.48 -21.60 5.27
C GLY A 364 4.67 -20.54 4.17
N LYS A 365 4.27 -20.88 2.94
CA LYS A 365 4.51 -20.03 1.76
C LYS A 365 3.52 -18.88 1.63
N THR A 366 2.25 -19.10 1.99
CA THR A 366 1.15 -18.14 1.79
C THR A 366 0.52 -17.67 3.10
N SER A 367 0.47 -18.54 4.11
CA SER A 367 -0.25 -18.24 5.35
C SER A 367 0.55 -17.39 6.34
N ARG A 368 -0.16 -16.58 7.13
CA ARG A 368 0.40 -15.77 8.21
C ARG A 368 -0.42 -15.92 9.48
N VAL A 369 0.25 -15.90 10.63
CA VAL A 369 -0.39 -15.79 11.94
C VAL A 369 -0.09 -14.43 12.53
N GLU A 370 -1.13 -13.81 13.05
CA GLU A 370 -1.10 -12.51 13.73
C GLU A 370 -1.46 -12.71 15.21
N LEU A 371 -0.68 -12.10 16.09
CA LEU A 371 -0.99 -11.91 17.50
C LEU A 371 -1.04 -10.41 17.77
N SER A 372 -2.13 -9.89 18.33
CA SER A 372 -2.24 -8.45 18.60
C SER A 372 -2.98 -8.13 19.89
N VAL A 373 -2.61 -7.00 20.48
CA VAL A 373 -3.31 -6.34 21.57
C VAL A 373 -3.91 -5.06 21.03
N ARG A 374 -5.20 -4.85 21.31
CA ARG A 374 -5.96 -3.72 20.82
C ARG A 374 -6.63 -2.98 21.96
N TYR A 375 -6.53 -1.66 21.92
CA TYR A 375 -7.32 -0.74 22.74
C TYR A 375 -8.32 -0.01 21.85
N ASN A 376 -9.59 -0.06 22.22
CA ASN A 376 -10.68 0.64 21.55
C ASN A 376 -11.43 1.52 22.55
N ARG A 377 -11.65 2.79 22.17
CA ARG A 377 -12.49 3.72 22.92
C ARG A 377 -13.62 4.17 22.01
N ASN A 378 -14.84 3.78 22.33
CA ASN A 378 -16.03 4.16 21.57
C ASN A 378 -16.99 5.04 22.39
N ALA A 379 -17.94 5.67 21.71
CA ALA A 379 -18.96 6.51 22.34
C ALA A 379 -19.99 5.70 23.14
N GLY A 380 -20.12 4.40 22.88
CA GLY A 380 -21.12 3.53 23.48
C GLY A 380 -22.50 3.67 22.83
N PHE A 381 -23.46 2.86 23.28
CA PHE A 381 -24.79 2.77 22.68
C PHE A 381 -25.88 3.59 23.40
N LEU A 382 -25.60 4.35 24.46
CA LEU A 382 -26.64 5.08 25.19
C LEU A 382 -26.97 6.43 24.49
N LEU A 383 -28.26 6.71 24.19
CA LEU A 383 -28.67 7.89 23.41
C LEU A 383 -28.40 9.21 24.11
N ASP A 384 -28.66 9.25 25.41
CA ASP A 384 -28.79 10.49 26.20
C ASP A 384 -27.61 10.69 27.16
N ARG A 385 -26.61 9.79 27.14
CA ARG A 385 -25.62 9.68 28.21
C ARG A 385 -24.23 9.43 27.64
N GLN A 386 -23.25 10.25 28.04
CA GLN A 386 -21.83 10.06 27.73
C GLN A 386 -21.28 8.84 28.49
N ALA A 387 -21.58 7.64 27.99
CA ALA A 387 -21.12 6.38 28.55
C ALA A 387 -20.07 5.72 27.65
N PRO A 388 -18.85 6.30 27.55
CA PRO A 388 -17.82 5.75 26.68
C PRO A 388 -17.47 4.34 27.14
N THR A 389 -17.37 3.42 26.19
CA THR A 389 -16.87 2.07 26.48
C THR A 389 -15.40 1.98 26.12
N ARG A 390 -14.65 1.31 26.98
CA ARG A 390 -13.22 1.04 26.80
C ARG A 390 -13.05 -0.46 26.66
N ILE A 391 -12.52 -0.90 25.53
CA ILE A 391 -12.32 -2.32 25.23
C ILE A 391 -10.83 -2.56 25.08
N ILE A 392 -10.30 -3.52 25.84
CA ILE A 392 -8.97 -4.09 25.64
C ILE A 392 -9.18 -5.50 25.12
N SER A 393 -8.58 -5.85 23.98
CA SER A 393 -8.68 -7.18 23.42
C SER A 393 -7.34 -7.78 23.01
N PHE A 394 -7.25 -9.10 23.18
CA PHE A 394 -6.19 -9.94 22.65
C PHE A 394 -6.74 -10.69 21.45
N ARG A 395 -6.05 -10.61 20.31
CA ARG A 395 -6.51 -11.15 19.02
C ARG A 395 -5.48 -12.12 18.47
N VAL A 396 -5.99 -13.23 17.93
CA VAL A 396 -5.25 -14.19 17.12
C VAL A 396 -5.89 -14.23 15.75
N GLY A 397 -5.11 -13.93 14.71
CA GLY A 397 -5.53 -13.94 13.32
C GLY A 397 -4.78 -15.00 12.51
N LEU A 398 -5.47 -15.69 11.62
CA LEU A 398 -4.88 -16.57 10.61
C LEU A 398 -5.26 -16.03 9.23
N GLY A 399 -4.26 -15.60 8.47
CA GLY A 399 -4.43 -15.14 7.10
C GLY A 399 -3.91 -16.16 6.08
N PHE A 400 -4.48 -16.14 4.88
CA PHE A 400 -4.20 -17.07 3.78
C PHE A 400 -3.90 -16.36 2.46
#